data_AF-A0A9Q3H6V8-F1
#
_entry.id   AF-A0A9Q3H6V8-F1
#
_cell.length_a   1.000
_cell.length_b   1.000
_cell.length_c   1.000
_cell.angle_alpha   90.00
_cell.angle_beta   90.00
_cell.angle_gamma   90.00
#
_symmetry.space_group_name_H-M   'P 1'
#
loop_
_entity.id
_entity.type
_entity.pdbx_description
1 polymer ?
#
loop_
_entity_poly.entity_id
_entity_poly.type
_entity_poly.pdbx_seq_one_letter_code
_entity_poly.pdbx_strand_id
1 'polypeptide(L)'
;MLRDHTSTYTFTSNLKYFSTAPNKIITWIKFLFKILHRYLAQLQTYNAGEYSGKLGRELKNFGNLWLPTEPYYPDYNFKAERLNKTIADMERTILNACGLPSIFWSYDYSCSNHVHNLLPNKQVAPLTPTEPLFGTEPHPSQLYPFGCR
;
A
#
# COMPACT_ATOMS: atom_id res chain seq x y z
N MET A 1 3.63 -2.32 -3.03
CA MET A 1 2.55 -1.55 -2.39
C MET A 1 1.23 -1.90 -3.07
N LEU A 2 0.10 -1.87 -2.36
CA LEU A 2 -1.25 -1.82 -2.90
C LEU A 2 -1.98 -0.63 -2.26
N ARG A 3 -2.69 0.19 -3.04
CA ARG A 3 -3.46 1.33 -2.53
C ARG A 3 -4.93 1.13 -2.84
N ASP A 4 -5.79 1.30 -1.84
CA ASP A 4 -7.23 1.43 -2.08
C ASP A 4 -7.54 2.87 -2.50
N HIS A 5 -8.16 3.04 -3.66
CA HIS A 5 -8.44 4.38 -4.18
C HIS A 5 -9.55 5.11 -3.43
N THR A 6 -10.44 4.40 -2.74
CA THR A 6 -11.59 5.00 -2.04
C THR A 6 -11.17 5.54 -0.68
N SER A 7 -10.63 4.68 0.19
CA SER A 7 -10.12 5.06 1.51
C SER A 7 -8.78 5.78 1.44
N THR A 8 -8.10 5.72 0.30
CA THR A 8 -6.68 6.11 0.14
C THR A 8 -5.69 5.30 0.99
N TYR A 9 -6.16 4.28 1.71
CA TYR A 9 -5.34 3.45 2.57
C TYR A 9 -4.35 2.64 1.75
N THR A 10 -3.15 2.50 2.30
CA THR A 10 -2.03 1.90 1.60
C THR A 10 -1.48 0.71 2.36
N PHE A 11 -1.39 -0.42 1.66
CA PHE A 11 -0.72 -1.63 2.12
C PHE A 11 0.71 -1.66 1.58
N THR A 12 1.67 -1.85 2.49
CA THR A 12 3.08 -2.05 2.15
C THR A 12 3.57 -3.39 2.71
N SER A 13 4.59 -3.94 2.06
CA SER A 13 5.30 -5.12 2.54
C SER A 13 6.68 -5.10 1.94
N ASN A 14 7.67 -5.46 2.75
CA ASN A 14 9.03 -5.68 2.27
C ASN A 14 9.06 -7.03 1.55
N LEU A 15 9.56 -7.04 0.32
CA LEU A 15 9.65 -8.24 -0.51
C LEU A 15 11.12 -8.52 -0.80
N LYS A 16 11.59 -9.73 -0.49
CA LYS A 16 12.95 -10.16 -0.85
C LYS A 16 13.10 -10.38 -2.36
N TYR A 17 12.04 -10.87 -3.01
CA TYR A 17 12.01 -11.11 -4.45
C TYR A 17 10.72 -10.56 -5.05
N PHE A 18 10.83 -9.91 -6.20
CA PHE A 18 9.69 -9.35 -6.91
C PHE A 18 8.65 -10.39 -7.34
N SER A 19 9.11 -11.61 -7.64
CA SER A 19 8.27 -12.78 -7.94
C SER A 19 7.28 -13.14 -6.83
N THR A 20 7.47 -12.63 -5.60
CA THR A 20 6.55 -12.84 -4.48
C THR A 20 5.43 -11.80 -4.40
N ALA A 21 5.51 -10.69 -5.15
CA ALA A 21 4.50 -9.63 -5.17
C ALA A 21 3.08 -10.14 -5.50
N PRO A 22 2.86 -11.02 -6.50
CA PRO A 22 1.56 -11.64 -6.75
C PRO A 22 0.90 -12.24 -5.51
N ASN A 23 1.67 -13.01 -4.73
CA ASN A 23 1.15 -13.68 -3.53
C ASN A 23 0.71 -12.67 -2.47
N LYS A 24 1.47 -11.58 -2.33
CA LYS A 24 1.15 -10.55 -1.34
C LYS A 24 -0.11 -9.76 -1.72
N ILE A 25 -0.25 -9.43 -3.01
CA ILE A 25 -1.48 -8.81 -3.54
C ILE A 25 -2.70 -9.71 -3.30
N ILE A 26 -2.61 -11.01 -3.63
CA ILE A 26 -3.69 -11.97 -3.36
C ILE A 26 -4.02 -12.04 -1.86
N THR A 27 -3.01 -11.97 -0.99
CA THR A 27 -3.20 -11.99 0.47
C THR A 27 -3.98 -10.76 0.94
N TRP A 28 -3.62 -9.57 0.46
CA TRP A 28 -4.35 -8.34 0.79
C TRP A 28 -5.78 -8.35 0.26
N ILE A 29 -5.97 -8.81 -0.98
CA ILE A 29 -7.31 -8.98 -1.57
C ILE A 29 -8.16 -9.91 -0.70
N LYS A 30 -7.63 -11.08 -0.30
CA LYS A 30 -8.31 -12.02 0.60
C LYS A 30 -8.62 -11.41 1.97
N PHE A 31 -7.73 -10.57 2.50
CA PHE A 31 -7.97 -9.82 3.73
C PHE A 31 -9.14 -8.85 3.59
N LEU A 32 -9.18 -8.06 2.52
CA LEU A 32 -10.29 -7.13 2.24
C LEU A 32 -11.65 -7.86 2.18
N PHE A 33 -11.69 -9.01 1.49
CA PHE A 33 -12.91 -9.80 1.36
C PHE A 33 -13.33 -10.47 2.67
N LYS A 34 -12.39 -11.15 3.36
CA LYS A 34 -12.73 -12.01 4.51
C LYS A 34 -12.92 -11.23 5.81
N ILE A 35 -12.10 -10.20 6.03
CA ILE A 35 -12.06 -9.48 7.31
C ILE A 35 -12.87 -8.19 7.23
N LEU A 36 -12.75 -7.44 6.12
CA LEU A 36 -13.46 -6.17 5.97
C LEU A 36 -14.80 -6.29 5.24
N HIS A 37 -15.15 -7.49 4.76
CA HIS A 37 -16.36 -7.73 3.96
C HIS A 37 -16.49 -6.78 2.76
N ARG A 38 -15.35 -6.36 2.18
CA ARG A 38 -15.29 -5.46 1.02
C ARG A 38 -14.94 -6.24 -0.23
N TYR A 39 -15.70 -5.99 -1.30
CA TYR A 39 -15.44 -6.60 -2.59
C TYR A 39 -14.52 -5.73 -3.44
N LEU A 40 -13.51 -6.35 -4.04
CA LEU A 40 -12.67 -5.69 -5.03
C LEU A 40 -13.56 -5.31 -6.23
N ALA A 41 -13.59 -4.03 -6.59
CA ALA A 41 -14.24 -3.58 -7.82
C ALA A 41 -13.32 -3.79 -9.02
N GLN A 42 -12.06 -3.39 -8.89
CA GLN A 42 -11.06 -3.48 -9.95
C GLN A 42 -9.66 -3.41 -9.35
N LEU A 43 -8.70 -4.13 -9.93
CA LEU A 43 -7.28 -4.01 -9.62
C LEU A 43 -6.52 -3.49 -10.83
N GLN A 44 -5.94 -2.31 -10.68
CA GLN A 44 -5.00 -1.75 -11.65
C GLN A 44 -3.56 -2.11 -11.27
N THR A 45 -2.77 -2.60 -12.22
CA THR A 45 -1.35 -2.92 -12.02
C THR A 45 -0.50 -2.45 -13.17
N TYR A 46 0.80 -2.19 -12.95
CA TYR A 46 1.72 -2.07 -14.08
C TYR A 46 1.78 -3.38 -14.88
N ASN A 47 2.17 -3.30 -16.16
CA ASN A 47 2.24 -4.46 -17.04
C ASN A 47 3.49 -5.32 -16.74
N ALA A 48 3.42 -6.10 -15.67
CA ALA A 48 4.43 -7.07 -15.26
C ALA A 48 4.13 -8.46 -15.82
N GLY A 49 5.13 -9.14 -16.38
CA GLY A 49 5.01 -10.56 -16.72
C GLY A 49 4.69 -11.42 -15.48
N GLU A 50 5.18 -11.03 -14.31
CA GLU A 50 4.96 -11.69 -13.02
C GLU A 50 3.49 -11.68 -12.59
N TYR A 51 2.71 -10.71 -13.07
CA TYR A 51 1.30 -10.55 -12.71
C TYR A 51 0.39 -11.38 -13.60
N SER A 52 0.78 -11.61 -14.86
CA SER A 52 0.02 -12.43 -15.82
C SER A 52 -0.16 -13.89 -15.40
N GLY A 53 0.76 -14.43 -14.60
CA GLY A 53 0.72 -15.83 -14.16
C GLY A 53 -0.31 -16.11 -13.07
N LYS A 54 0.14 -16.15 -11.81
CA LYS A 54 -0.72 -16.54 -10.68
C LYS A 54 -1.78 -15.49 -10.35
N LEU A 55 -1.41 -14.21 -10.35
CA LEU A 55 -2.32 -13.12 -10.00
C LEU A 55 -3.45 -13.01 -11.03
N GLY A 56 -3.15 -13.01 -12.33
CA GLY A 56 -4.15 -12.99 -13.38
C GLY A 56 -5.18 -14.14 -13.29
N ARG A 57 -4.74 -15.36 -12.97
CA ARG A 57 -5.64 -16.50 -12.75
C ARG A 57 -6.58 -16.31 -11.56
N GLU A 58 -6.05 -15.86 -10.42
CA GLU A 58 -6.89 -15.60 -9.23
C GLU A 58 -7.89 -14.46 -9.49
N LEU A 59 -7.48 -13.39 -10.19
CA LEU A 59 -8.37 -12.27 -10.51
C LEU A 59 -9.48 -12.65 -11.50
N LYS A 60 -9.22 -13.59 -12.41
CA LYS A 60 -10.27 -14.18 -13.25
C LYS A 60 -11.31 -14.92 -12.42
N ASN A 61 -10.88 -15.69 -11.42
CA ASN A 61 -11.80 -16.37 -10.49
C ASN A 61 -12.64 -15.39 -9.66
N PHE A 62 -12.14 -14.17 -9.41
CA PHE A 62 -12.90 -13.10 -8.74
C PHE A 62 -13.83 -12.30 -9.67
N GLY A 63 -13.96 -12.67 -10.95
CA GLY A 63 -14.86 -12.00 -11.89
C GLY A 63 -14.17 -11.11 -12.93
N ASN A 64 -12.92 -11.44 -13.31
CA ASN A 64 -12.14 -10.73 -14.32
C ASN A 64 -11.90 -9.24 -13.99
N LEU A 65 -11.47 -8.98 -12.76
CA LEU A 65 -11.33 -7.62 -12.19
C LEU A 65 -9.98 -6.96 -12.50
N TRP A 66 -9.18 -7.51 -13.43
CA TRP A 66 -7.80 -7.08 -13.66
C TRP A 66 -7.68 -6.09 -14.82
N LEU A 67 -7.07 -4.93 -14.54
CA LEU A 67 -6.64 -3.95 -15.53
C LEU A 67 -5.12 -3.76 -15.50
N PRO A 68 -4.35 -4.47 -16.34
CA PRO A 68 -2.96 -4.09 -16.57
C PRO A 68 -2.91 -2.74 -17.29
N THR A 69 -1.99 -1.86 -16.88
CA THR A 69 -1.71 -0.64 -17.66
C THR A 69 -1.21 -1.00 -19.04
N GLU A 70 -1.52 -0.19 -20.05
CA GLU A 70 -0.96 -0.40 -21.38
C GLU A 70 0.58 -0.29 -21.35
N PRO A 71 1.29 -1.11 -22.14
CA PRO A 71 2.72 -0.90 -22.36
C PRO A 71 2.98 0.55 -22.80
N TYR A 72 4.00 1.19 -22.26
CA TYR A 72 4.43 2.55 -22.63
C TYR A 72 3.47 3.70 -22.25
N TYR A 73 2.43 3.45 -21.44
CA TYR A 73 1.60 4.51 -20.83
C TYR A 73 1.80 4.59 -19.30
N PRO A 74 2.94 5.15 -18.85
CA PRO A 74 3.26 5.29 -17.42
C PRO A 74 2.26 6.18 -16.65
N ASP A 75 1.54 7.04 -17.38
CA ASP A 75 0.53 7.96 -16.83
C ASP A 75 -0.64 7.26 -16.14
N TYR A 76 -0.80 5.94 -16.27
CA TYR A 76 -1.81 5.19 -15.51
C TYR A 76 -1.30 4.71 -14.14
N ASN A 77 0.01 4.57 -13.95
CA ASN A 77 0.61 4.12 -12.68
C ASN A 77 1.15 5.27 -11.80
N PHE A 78 1.07 6.51 -12.30
CA PHE A 78 1.57 7.71 -11.62
C PHE A 78 1.11 7.86 -10.17
N LYS A 79 -0.13 7.44 -9.84
CA LYS A 79 -0.67 7.54 -8.47
C LYS A 79 0.10 6.66 -7.50
N ALA A 80 0.45 5.43 -7.91
CA ALA A 80 1.21 4.51 -7.11
C ALA A 80 2.68 4.94 -7.03
N GLU A 81 3.27 5.39 -8.13
CA GLU A 81 4.65 5.88 -8.18
C GLU A 81 4.86 7.13 -7.32
N ARG A 82 3.98 8.13 -7.45
CA ARG A 82 4.02 9.34 -6.63
C ARG A 82 3.90 9.01 -5.15
N LEU A 83 2.99 8.11 -4.78
CA LEU A 83 2.82 7.71 -3.40
C LEU A 83 4.04 6.93 -2.88
N ASN A 84 4.60 6.01 -3.67
CA ASN A 84 5.82 5.30 -3.30
C ASN A 84 6.96 6.29 -3.02
N LYS A 85 7.08 7.35 -3.83
CA LYS A 85 8.03 8.44 -3.59
C LYS A 85 7.75 9.20 -2.31
N THR A 86 6.50 9.61 -2.06
CA THR A 86 6.12 10.29 -0.80
C THR A 86 6.48 9.47 0.43
N ILE A 87 6.18 8.17 0.44
CA ILE A 87 6.51 7.30 1.58
C ILE A 87 8.02 7.09 1.71
N ALA A 88 8.75 6.97 0.59
CA ALA A 88 10.21 6.89 0.63
C ALA A 88 10.87 8.18 1.14
N ASP A 89 10.29 9.34 0.84
CA ASP A 89 10.78 10.62 1.35
C ASP A 89 10.47 10.77 2.86
N MET A 90 9.32 10.29 3.33
CA MET A 90 9.01 10.19 4.76
C MET A 90 9.99 9.27 5.49
N GLU A 91 10.25 8.08 4.94
CA GLU A 91 11.21 7.11 5.48
C GLU A 91 12.60 7.73 5.62
N ARG A 92 13.16 8.30 4.55
CA ARG A 92 14.46 8.98 4.65
C ARG A 92 14.48 10.08 5.70
N THR A 93 13.37 10.80 5.88
CA THR A 93 13.27 11.87 6.88
C THR A 93 13.27 11.30 8.30
N ILE A 94 12.46 10.27 8.57
CA ILE A 94 12.36 9.63 9.89
C ILE A 94 13.68 8.94 10.23
N LEU A 95 14.25 8.15 9.32
CA LEU A 95 15.50 7.43 9.55
C LEU A 95 16.66 8.37 9.88
N ASN A 96 16.77 9.49 9.14
CA ASN A 96 17.78 10.52 9.40
C ASN A 96 17.56 11.21 10.75
N ALA A 97 16.30 11.53 11.10
CA ALA A 97 15.98 12.17 12.38
C ALA A 97 16.31 11.27 13.59
N CYS A 98 16.15 9.96 13.44
CA CYS A 98 16.46 8.99 14.50
C CYS A 98 17.96 8.62 14.58
N GLY A 99 18.77 9.02 13.58
CA GLY A 99 20.20 8.68 13.54
C GLY A 99 20.49 7.18 13.38
N LEU A 100 19.53 6.41 12.87
CA LEU A 100 19.68 4.96 12.70
C LEU A 100 20.38 4.61 11.38
N PRO A 101 21.14 3.50 11.34
CA PRO A 101 21.77 3.05 10.10
C PRO A 101 20.74 2.70 9.00
N SER A 102 21.14 2.88 7.73
CA SER A 102 20.31 2.61 6.56
C SER A 102 19.79 1.16 6.47
N ILE A 103 20.38 0.21 7.19
CA ILE A 103 19.91 -1.18 7.27
C ILE A 103 18.46 -1.28 7.79
N PHE A 104 17.98 -0.28 8.54
CA PHE A 104 16.62 -0.25 9.09
C PHE A 104 15.57 0.34 8.13
N TRP A 105 15.97 0.76 6.91
CA TRP A 105 15.09 1.41 5.93
C TRP A 105 13.75 0.68 5.74
N SER A 106 13.77 -0.65 5.73
CA SER A 106 12.58 -1.45 5.43
C SER A 106 11.56 -1.46 6.59
N TYR A 107 12.03 -1.36 7.83
CA TYR A 107 11.18 -1.20 9.01
C TYR A 107 10.62 0.22 9.05
N ASP A 108 11.47 1.21 8.77
CA ASP A 108 11.05 2.60 8.75
C ASP A 108 10.08 2.91 7.60
N TYR A 109 10.24 2.28 6.44
CA TYR A 109 9.28 2.38 5.34
C TYR A 109 7.88 1.89 5.74
N SER A 110 7.84 0.83 6.55
CA SER A 110 6.58 0.31 7.11
C SER A 110 5.98 1.26 8.14
N CYS A 111 6.82 1.86 8.99
CA CYS A 111 6.42 2.89 9.96
C CYS A 111 5.89 4.15 9.25
N SER A 112 6.62 4.64 8.25
CA SER A 112 6.26 5.77 7.40
C SER A 112 4.90 5.57 6.72
N ASN A 113 4.65 4.37 6.18
CA ASN A 113 3.34 4.05 5.62
C ASN A 113 2.23 3.99 6.69
N HIS A 114 2.55 3.48 7.88
CA HIS A 114 1.60 3.48 9.00
C HIS A 114 1.22 4.91 9.40
N VAL A 115 2.21 5.79 9.60
CA VAL A 115 2.00 7.22 9.86
C VAL A 115 1.20 7.86 8.73
N HIS A 116 1.55 7.62 7.46
CA HIS A 116 0.81 8.13 6.31
C HIS A 116 -0.68 7.72 6.33
N ASN A 117 -1.00 6.49 6.74
CA ASN A 117 -2.39 6.02 6.85
C ASN A 117 -3.16 6.61 8.04
N LEU A 118 -2.49 7.28 8.96
CA LEU A 118 -3.06 7.96 10.13
C LEU A 118 -3.11 9.49 9.94
N LEU A 119 -2.64 10.01 8.80
CA LEU A 119 -2.70 11.43 8.49
C LEU A 119 -3.83 11.70 7.48
N PRO A 120 -4.63 12.77 7.67
CA PRO A 120 -5.64 13.15 6.70
C PRO A 120 -4.96 13.58 5.40
N ASN A 121 -5.64 13.33 4.28
CA ASN A 121 -5.22 13.85 2.98
C ASN A 121 -6.41 14.47 2.24
N LYS A 122 -6.13 15.22 1.18
CA LYS A 122 -7.15 16.00 0.44
C LYS A 122 -8.37 15.18 0.00
N GLN A 123 -8.22 13.88 -0.24
CA GLN A 123 -9.31 13.05 -0.76
C GLN A 123 -10.26 12.54 0.33
N VAL A 124 -9.75 12.27 1.54
CA VAL A 124 -10.56 11.71 2.64
C VAL A 124 -10.72 12.67 3.83
N ALA A 125 -10.10 13.84 3.80
CA ALA A 125 -10.25 14.86 4.83
C ALA A 125 -11.73 15.20 5.09
N PRO A 126 -12.13 15.38 6.36
CA PRO A 126 -11.29 15.48 7.55
C PRO A 126 -10.83 14.13 8.15
N LEU A 127 -11.27 13.00 7.58
CA LEU A 127 -10.87 11.67 8.03
C LEU A 127 -9.44 11.33 7.59
N THR A 128 -8.92 10.27 8.18
CA THR A 128 -7.66 9.61 7.87
C THR A 128 -7.92 8.35 7.06
N PRO A 129 -6.97 7.85 6.25
CA PRO A 129 -7.17 6.65 5.43
C PRO A 129 -7.61 5.40 6.20
N THR A 130 -7.28 5.32 7.49
CA THR A 130 -7.63 4.20 8.36
C THR A 130 -9.14 4.14 8.64
N GLU A 131 -9.79 5.28 8.85
CA GLU A 131 -11.22 5.37 9.17
C GLU A 131 -12.16 4.83 8.08
N PRO A 132 -12.10 5.29 6.81
CA PRO A 132 -12.99 4.79 5.77
C PRO A 132 -12.71 3.34 5.39
N LEU A 133 -11.51 2.80 5.67
CA LEU A 133 -11.21 1.39 5.40
C LEU A 133 -11.69 0.47 6.53
N PHE A 134 -11.29 0.75 7.77
CA PHE A 134 -11.50 -0.11 8.94
C PHE A 134 -12.69 0.29 9.82
N GLY A 135 -13.21 1.50 9.67
CA GLY A 135 -14.28 2.04 10.53
C GLY A 135 -13.78 2.43 11.93
N THR A 136 -12.47 2.56 12.13
CA THR A 136 -11.86 2.91 13.43
C THR A 136 -11.11 4.22 13.32
N GLU A 137 -11.36 5.13 14.27
CA GLU A 137 -10.63 6.38 14.41
C GLU A 137 -9.16 6.11 14.80
N PRO A 138 -8.18 6.81 14.21
CA PRO A 138 -6.80 6.71 14.65
C PRO A 138 -6.65 7.19 16.09
N HIS A 139 -5.89 6.47 16.90
CA HIS A 139 -5.53 6.91 18.25
C HIS A 139 -4.09 7.43 18.26
N PRO A 140 -3.87 8.76 18.34
CA PRO A 140 -2.52 9.34 18.29
C PRO A 140 -1.60 8.82 19.40
N SER A 141 -2.16 8.42 20.54
CA SER A 141 -1.42 7.83 21.68
C SER A 141 -0.74 6.49 21.35
N GLN A 142 -1.05 5.87 20.22
CA GLN A 142 -0.41 4.64 19.74
C GLN A 142 0.81 4.92 18.84
N LEU A 143 1.08 6.19 18.52
CA LEU A 143 2.26 6.58 17.77
C LEU A 143 3.47 6.73 18.70
N TYR A 144 4.52 5.98 18.40
CA TYR A 144 5.81 6.07 19.09
C TYR A 144 6.87 6.54 18.10
N PRO A 145 7.89 7.30 18.55
CA PRO A 145 8.97 7.65 17.65
C PRO A 145 9.71 6.37 17.21
N PHE A 146 10.09 6.34 15.94
CA PHE A 146 10.73 5.17 15.35
C PHE A 146 12.08 4.88 16.04
N GLY A 147 12.32 3.62 16.42
CA GLY A 147 13.55 3.22 17.13
C GLY A 147 13.55 3.46 18.64
N CYS A 148 12.48 4.03 19.19
CA CYS A 148 12.28 4.14 20.64
C CYS A 148 11.73 2.84 21.23
N ARG A 149 12.01 2.62 22.52
CA ARG A 149 11.48 1.49 23.30
C ARG A 149 10.17 1.87 23.96
#